data_AF-A0A962M240-F1
#
_entry.id   AF-A0A962M240-F1
#
_cell.length_a   1.000
_cell.length_b   1.000
_cell.length_c   1.000
_cell.angle_alpha   90.00
_cell.angle_beta   90.00
_cell.angle_gamma   90.00
#
_symmetry.space_group_name_H-M   'P 1'
#
loop_
_entity.id
_entity.type
_entity.pdbx_description
1 polymer ?
#
loop_
_entity_poly.entity_id
_entity_poly.type
_entity_poly.pdbx_seq_one_letter_code
_entity_poly.pdbx_strand_id
1 'polypeptide(L)'
;MSEVRTRVEPTTLAGYTEAITRALEAAGADPVAVLRQAHVARVRSNDPMLRITDSDINAIYQQAVAATGDAYFGLRVAGYILPGMLHALGYALLASETLEDFCNRLVRYWGLVAQSGAYSVSEDGAELRLTAVPKNSTLCFETEDTCCALVVRLMRMAYQAEMQPLRVELHRPMPATVRCKPRTGPAQ
;
A
#
# COMPACT_ATOMS: atom_id res chain seq x y z
N MET A 1 20.81 -29.90 -16.62
CA MET A 1 21.34 -28.83 -15.73
C MET A 1 20.29 -27.75 -15.65
N SER A 2 19.45 -27.74 -14.61
CA SER A 2 18.43 -26.70 -14.44
C SER A 2 19.13 -25.41 -14.02
N GLU A 3 18.97 -24.35 -14.81
CA GLU A 3 19.37 -23.00 -14.40
C GLU A 3 18.62 -22.64 -13.12
N VAL A 4 19.36 -22.47 -12.02
CA VAL A 4 18.85 -21.81 -10.82
C VAL A 4 18.66 -20.36 -11.22
N ARG A 5 17.45 -20.05 -11.70
CA ARG A 5 17.02 -18.68 -11.98
C ARG A 5 17.04 -17.95 -10.65
N THR A 6 18.09 -17.16 -10.40
CA THR A 6 18.20 -16.32 -9.21
C THR A 6 16.97 -15.43 -9.19
N ARG A 7 15.99 -15.72 -8.33
CA ARG A 7 14.79 -14.89 -8.22
C ARG A 7 15.25 -13.58 -7.59
N VAL A 8 15.33 -12.52 -8.42
CA VAL A 8 15.51 -11.15 -7.92
C VAL A 8 14.36 -10.87 -6.97
N GLU A 9 14.70 -10.42 -5.77
CA GLU A 9 13.72 -10.09 -4.74
C GLU A 9 12.76 -8.99 -5.26
N PRO A 10 11.44 -9.11 -5.05
CA PRO A 10 10.53 -8.04 -5.41
C PRO A 10 10.87 -6.75 -4.69
N THR A 11 10.70 -5.64 -5.42
CA THR A 11 10.99 -4.30 -4.92
C THR A 11 9.80 -3.38 -5.11
N THR A 12 9.79 -2.29 -4.34
CA THR A 12 8.91 -1.14 -4.51
C THR A 12 9.70 0.17 -4.50
N LEU A 13 9.05 1.29 -4.82
CA LEU A 13 9.66 2.61 -4.79
C LEU A 13 10.02 3.00 -3.36
N ALA A 14 11.27 3.40 -3.14
CA ALA A 14 11.78 3.77 -1.84
C ALA A 14 11.11 5.04 -1.27
N GLY A 15 10.47 5.87 -2.10
CA GLY A 15 9.63 6.99 -1.64
C GLY A 15 8.50 6.56 -0.69
N TYR A 16 8.13 5.28 -0.70
CA TYR A 16 7.23 4.68 0.27
C TYR A 16 7.75 4.74 1.72
N THR A 17 9.07 4.64 1.92
CA THR A 17 9.68 4.72 3.26
C THR A 17 9.50 6.08 3.92
N GLU A 18 9.37 7.15 3.13
CA GLU A 18 9.05 8.49 3.62
C GLU A 18 7.62 8.54 4.18
N ALA A 19 6.66 7.89 3.52
CA ALA A 19 5.30 7.79 4.04
C ALA A 19 5.24 7.01 5.36
N ILE A 20 6.03 5.94 5.49
CA ILE A 20 6.19 5.20 6.74
C ILE A 20 6.79 6.09 7.84
N THR A 21 7.85 6.83 7.51
CA THR A 21 8.51 7.77 8.44
C THR A 21 7.53 8.81 8.98
N ARG A 22 6.76 9.46 8.09
CA ARG A 22 5.75 10.44 8.49
C ARG A 22 4.63 9.84 9.35
N ALA A 23 4.23 8.60 9.05
CA ALA A 23 3.24 7.90 9.86
C ALA A 23 3.77 7.56 11.27
N LEU A 24 5.04 7.20 11.40
CA LEU A 24 5.71 6.97 12.69
C LEU A 24 5.75 8.26 13.53
N GLU A 25 6.18 9.37 12.92
CA GLU A 25 6.23 10.68 13.57
C GLU A 25 4.85 11.09 14.09
N ALA A 26 3.81 10.94 13.27
CA ALA A 26 2.44 11.23 13.66
C ALA A 26 1.88 10.30 14.75
N ALA A 27 2.42 9.09 14.88
CA ALA A 27 2.12 8.16 15.96
C ALA A 27 2.96 8.41 17.23
N GLY A 28 3.88 9.39 17.21
CA GLY A 28 4.78 9.70 18.32
C GLY A 28 5.97 8.75 18.46
N ALA A 29 6.24 7.92 17.45
CA ALA A 29 7.39 7.02 17.41
C ALA A 29 8.59 7.67 16.71
N ASP A 30 9.82 7.23 17.07
CA ASP A 30 11.05 7.71 16.43
C ASP A 30 11.34 6.92 15.13
N PRO A 31 11.19 7.53 13.95
CA PRO A 31 11.45 6.85 12.68
C PRO A 31 12.91 6.44 12.50
N VAL A 32 13.87 7.19 13.05
CA VAL A 32 15.30 6.87 12.94
C VAL A 32 15.62 5.62 13.75
N ALA A 33 15.05 5.50 14.96
CA ALA A 33 15.20 4.31 15.78
C ALA A 33 14.62 3.07 15.09
N VAL A 34 13.42 3.18 14.50
CA VAL A 34 12.73 2.09 13.78
C VAL A 34 13.54 1.64 12.56
N LEU A 35 13.98 2.55 11.70
CA LEU A 35 14.78 2.20 10.52
C LEU A 35 16.10 1.52 10.89
N ARG A 36 16.76 2.01 11.97
CA ARG A 36 17.99 1.40 12.49
C ARG A 36 17.76 -0.01 13.02
N GLN A 37 16.66 -0.25 13.75
CA GLN A 37 16.29 -1.58 14.25
C GLN A 37 15.91 -2.54 13.11
N ALA A 38 15.35 -2.01 12.02
CA ALA A 38 15.05 -2.78 10.81
C ALA A 38 16.30 -3.07 9.96
N HIS A 39 17.49 -2.60 10.37
CA HIS A 39 18.74 -2.67 9.60
C HIS A 39 18.67 -2.04 8.20
N VAL A 40 17.72 -1.13 7.98
CA VAL A 40 17.58 -0.40 6.71
C VAL A 40 18.35 0.90 6.83
N ALA A 41 19.42 1.03 6.03
CA ALA A 41 20.14 2.30 5.93
C ALA A 41 19.15 3.39 5.47
N ARG A 42 19.12 4.53 6.16
CA ARG A 42 18.22 5.64 5.82
C ARG A 42 18.42 5.96 4.34
N VAL A 43 17.36 5.78 3.56
CA VAL A 43 17.37 6.04 2.13
C VAL A 43 17.39 7.55 1.91
N ARG A 44 18.55 8.18 2.07
CA ARG A 44 18.80 9.56 1.66
C ARG A 44 19.27 9.54 0.21
N SER A 45 18.32 9.43 -0.70
CA SER A 45 18.58 9.53 -2.13
C SER A 45 17.70 10.60 -2.74
N ASN A 46 18.29 11.43 -3.61
CA ASN A 46 17.53 12.31 -4.48
C ASN A 46 17.00 11.57 -5.72
N ASP A 47 17.30 10.28 -5.88
CA ASP A 47 16.75 9.46 -6.95
C ASP A 47 15.29 9.08 -6.65
N PRO A 48 14.31 9.66 -7.38
CA PRO A 48 12.90 9.33 -7.21
C PRO A 48 12.57 7.88 -7.55
N MET A 49 13.45 7.19 -8.29
CA MET A 49 13.26 5.83 -8.78
C MET A 49 14.06 4.79 -8.01
N LEU A 50 14.69 5.20 -6.91
CA LEU A 50 15.34 4.27 -6.01
C LEU A 50 14.32 3.24 -5.52
N ARG A 51 14.76 1.98 -5.49
CA ARG A 51 13.95 0.84 -5.10
C ARG A 51 14.43 0.24 -3.80
N ILE A 52 13.49 -0.29 -3.04
CA ILE A 52 13.69 -0.98 -1.76
C ILE A 52 13.03 -2.35 -1.84
N THR A 53 13.59 -3.35 -1.16
CA THR A 53 13.11 -4.73 -1.21
C THR A 53 11.87 -4.93 -0.32
N ASP A 54 11.07 -5.95 -0.63
CA ASP A 54 9.96 -6.35 0.23
C ASP A 54 10.45 -6.76 1.63
N SER A 55 11.61 -7.43 1.75
CA SER A 55 12.15 -7.81 3.07
C SER A 55 12.50 -6.60 3.93
N ASP A 56 13.08 -5.56 3.34
CA ASP A 56 13.38 -4.31 4.05
C ASP A 56 12.09 -3.64 4.52
N ILE A 57 11.07 -3.55 3.66
CA ILE A 57 9.76 -3.00 4.01
C ILE A 57 9.10 -3.81 5.13
N ASN A 58 9.14 -5.15 5.04
CA ASN A 58 8.61 -6.03 6.07
C ASN A 58 9.32 -5.82 7.42
N ALA A 59 10.65 -5.70 7.41
CA ALA A 59 11.42 -5.42 8.62
C ALA A 59 11.05 -4.07 9.23
N ILE A 60 10.88 -3.03 8.39
CA ILE A 60 10.42 -1.71 8.86
C ILE A 60 9.04 -1.82 9.49
N TYR A 61 8.08 -2.50 8.85
CA TYR A 61 6.73 -2.65 9.38
C TYR A 61 6.70 -3.42 10.70
N GLN A 62 7.49 -4.48 10.83
CA GLN A 62 7.60 -5.22 12.08
C GLN A 62 8.06 -4.32 13.23
N GLN A 63 9.08 -3.49 13.01
CA GLN A 63 9.58 -2.55 14.02
C GLN A 63 8.59 -1.39 14.26
N ALA A 64 7.90 -0.93 13.21
CA ALA A 64 6.90 0.13 13.33
C ALA A 64 5.70 -0.30 14.18
N VAL A 65 5.16 -1.50 13.95
CA VAL A 65 4.07 -2.06 14.76
C VAL A 65 4.51 -2.27 16.20
N ALA A 66 5.73 -2.76 16.43
CA ALA A 66 6.28 -2.93 17.78
C ALA A 66 6.44 -1.58 18.52
N ALA A 67 6.92 -0.54 17.83
CA ALA A 67 7.13 0.79 18.41
C ALA A 67 5.83 1.55 18.68
N THR A 68 4.80 1.35 17.86
CA THR A 68 3.52 2.08 17.95
C THR A 68 2.43 1.33 18.71
N GLY A 69 2.55 0.01 18.84
CA GLY A 69 1.48 -0.85 19.36
C GLY A 69 0.26 -0.94 18.43
N ASP A 70 0.36 -0.45 17.19
CA ASP A 70 -0.75 -0.33 16.27
C ASP A 70 -0.76 -1.44 15.22
N ALA A 71 -1.66 -2.40 15.40
CA ALA A 71 -1.85 -3.49 14.44
C ALA A 71 -2.40 -3.02 13.07
N TYR A 72 -2.90 -1.79 12.95
CA TYR A 72 -3.42 -1.22 11.70
C TYR A 72 -2.49 -0.18 11.09
N PHE A 73 -1.21 -0.19 11.45
CA PHE A 73 -0.27 0.85 11.07
C PHE A 73 -0.21 1.07 9.54
N GLY A 74 -0.28 -0.01 8.74
CA GLY A 74 -0.35 0.07 7.28
C GLY A 74 -1.49 0.94 6.75
N LEU A 75 -2.69 0.84 7.35
CA LEU A 75 -3.83 1.68 6.98
C LEU A 75 -3.55 3.18 7.23
N ARG A 76 -2.76 3.52 8.27
CA ARG A 76 -2.35 4.90 8.53
C ARG A 76 -1.29 5.38 7.54
N VAL A 77 -0.31 4.52 7.21
CA VAL A 77 0.73 4.85 6.22
C VAL A 77 0.13 5.29 4.90
N ALA A 78 -0.95 4.62 4.46
CA ALA A 78 -1.66 5.00 3.24
C ALA A 78 -2.10 6.48 3.22
N GLY A 79 -2.36 7.11 4.37
CA GLY A 79 -2.71 8.54 4.46
C GLY A 79 -1.56 9.49 4.10
N TYR A 80 -0.32 9.04 4.22
CA TYR A 80 0.89 9.84 3.97
C TYR A 80 1.48 9.66 2.57
N ILE A 81 1.00 8.67 1.81
CA ILE A 81 1.45 8.44 0.43
C ILE A 81 0.83 9.49 -0.48
N LEU A 82 1.63 10.28 -1.18
CA LEU A 82 1.12 11.25 -2.17
C LEU A 82 1.08 10.63 -3.57
N PRO A 83 0.16 11.04 -4.46
CA PRO A 83 0.15 10.59 -5.85
C PRO A 83 1.51 10.75 -6.53
N GLY A 84 2.23 11.84 -6.25
CA GLY A 84 3.57 12.10 -6.77
C GLY A 84 4.63 11.06 -6.35
N MET A 85 4.42 10.31 -5.25
CA MET A 85 5.31 9.21 -4.86
C MET A 85 5.17 7.98 -5.77
N LEU A 86 4.07 7.89 -6.52
CA LEU A 86 3.82 6.86 -7.54
C LEU A 86 4.21 7.35 -8.95
N HIS A 87 4.81 8.54 -9.07
CA HIS A 87 5.21 9.18 -10.31
C HIS A 87 4.08 9.26 -11.34
N ALA A 88 4.38 8.93 -12.59
CA ALA A 88 3.42 8.97 -13.70
C ALA A 88 2.18 8.12 -13.41
N LEU A 89 2.28 7.00 -12.68
CA LEU A 89 1.12 6.19 -12.35
C LEU A 89 0.15 6.96 -11.46
N GLY A 90 0.64 7.62 -10.40
CA GLY A 90 -0.21 8.37 -9.49
C GLY A 90 -1.03 9.44 -10.20
N TYR A 91 -0.39 10.20 -11.09
CA TYR A 91 -1.08 11.22 -11.89
C TYR A 91 -2.00 10.61 -12.95
N ALA A 92 -1.60 9.52 -13.61
CA ALA A 92 -2.44 8.83 -14.58
C ALA A 92 -3.71 8.26 -13.96
N LEU A 93 -3.65 7.82 -12.69
CA LEU A 93 -4.82 7.37 -11.94
C LEU A 93 -5.76 8.53 -11.59
N LEU A 94 -5.21 9.69 -11.20
CA LEU A 94 -6.02 10.87 -10.90
C LEU A 94 -6.67 11.49 -12.14
N ALA A 95 -6.07 11.28 -13.31
CA ALA A 95 -6.58 11.74 -14.60
C ALA A 95 -7.43 10.69 -15.33
N SER A 96 -8.00 9.72 -14.60
CA SER A 96 -8.96 8.77 -15.16
C SER A 96 -10.35 9.39 -15.28
N GLU A 97 -11.07 9.06 -16.35
CA GLU A 97 -12.43 9.57 -16.59
C GLU A 97 -13.50 8.71 -15.91
N THR A 98 -13.24 7.40 -15.77
CA THR A 98 -14.15 6.44 -15.13
C THR A 98 -13.45 5.52 -14.12
N LEU A 99 -14.19 4.98 -13.15
CA LEU A 99 -13.61 4.00 -12.20
C LEU A 99 -13.05 2.77 -12.92
N GLU A 100 -13.65 2.40 -14.05
CA GLU A 100 -13.14 1.35 -14.92
C GLU A 100 -11.76 1.72 -15.49
N ASP A 101 -11.60 2.93 -16.05
CA ASP A 101 -10.30 3.44 -16.53
C ASP A 101 -9.25 3.48 -15.43
N PHE A 102 -9.64 3.91 -14.23
CA PHE A 102 -8.78 3.90 -13.05
C PHE A 102 -8.26 2.49 -12.76
N CYS A 103 -9.17 1.52 -12.63
CA CYS A 103 -8.82 0.14 -12.32
C CYS A 103 -7.97 -0.49 -13.43
N ASN A 104 -8.31 -0.26 -14.69
CA ASN A 104 -7.55 -0.74 -15.84
C ASN A 104 -6.13 -0.16 -15.89
N ARG A 105 -5.97 1.15 -15.64
CA ARG A 105 -4.63 1.79 -15.55
C ARG A 105 -3.84 1.24 -14.37
N LEU A 106 -4.47 1.06 -13.21
CA LEU A 106 -3.83 0.48 -12.04
C LEU A 106 -3.28 -0.92 -12.34
N VAL A 107 -4.14 -1.82 -12.83
CA VAL A 107 -3.77 -3.20 -13.18
C VAL A 107 -2.61 -3.23 -14.17
N ARG A 108 -2.67 -2.41 -15.21
CA ARG A 108 -1.66 -2.39 -16.28
C ARG A 108 -0.30 -1.88 -15.82
N TYR A 109 -0.26 -0.87 -14.95
CA TYR A 109 0.96 -0.12 -14.66
C TYR A 109 1.48 -0.29 -13.22
N TRP A 110 0.77 -1.01 -12.34
CA TRP A 110 1.22 -1.23 -10.96
C TRP A 110 2.63 -1.81 -10.85
N GLY A 111 3.02 -2.67 -11.80
CA GLY A 111 4.37 -3.26 -11.86
C GLY A 111 5.53 -2.24 -11.96
N LEU A 112 5.24 -1.00 -12.36
CA LEU A 112 6.20 0.10 -12.34
C LEU A 112 6.52 0.57 -10.91
N VAL A 113 5.53 0.49 -10.02
CA VAL A 113 5.63 0.92 -8.62
C VAL A 113 6.06 -0.20 -7.70
N ALA A 114 5.44 -1.39 -7.82
CA ALA A 114 5.73 -2.50 -6.93
C ALA A 114 5.62 -3.85 -7.64
N GLN A 115 6.49 -4.77 -7.22
CA GLN A 115 6.57 -6.11 -7.79
C GLN A 115 5.96 -7.19 -6.89
N SER A 116 5.52 -6.82 -5.68
CA SER A 116 5.04 -7.71 -4.62
C SER A 116 3.66 -8.33 -4.86
N GLY A 117 2.83 -7.71 -5.71
CA GLY A 117 1.46 -8.15 -5.99
C GLY A 117 1.10 -8.16 -7.48
N ALA A 118 0.06 -8.91 -7.82
CA ALA A 118 -0.63 -8.85 -9.09
C ALA A 118 -2.04 -8.28 -8.87
N TYR A 119 -2.44 -7.34 -9.72
CA TYR A 119 -3.79 -6.79 -9.70
C TYR A 119 -4.58 -7.37 -10.87
N SER A 120 -5.87 -7.57 -10.67
CA SER A 120 -6.83 -7.89 -11.72
C SER A 120 -8.13 -7.12 -11.50
N VAL A 121 -8.83 -6.83 -12.59
CA VAL A 121 -10.16 -6.23 -12.56
C VAL A 121 -11.12 -7.14 -13.31
N SER A 122 -12.32 -7.30 -12.76
CA SER A 122 -13.43 -8.01 -13.39
C SER A 122 -14.71 -7.21 -13.21
N GLU A 123 -15.60 -7.29 -14.18
CA GLU A 123 -16.93 -6.67 -14.15
C GLU A 123 -17.99 -7.75 -14.35
N ASP A 124 -19.06 -7.73 -13.56
CA ASP A 124 -20.21 -8.65 -13.69
C ASP A 124 -21.52 -7.92 -14.06
N GLY A 125 -21.41 -6.76 -14.71
CA GLY A 125 -22.52 -5.94 -15.19
C GLY A 125 -23.20 -5.10 -14.10
N ALA A 126 -22.96 -5.40 -12.82
CA ALA A 126 -23.44 -4.61 -11.68
C ALA A 126 -22.30 -4.13 -10.77
N GLU A 127 -21.21 -4.90 -10.67
CA GLU A 127 -20.08 -4.59 -9.82
C GLU A 127 -18.75 -4.61 -10.58
N LEU A 128 -17.92 -3.60 -10.30
CA LEU A 128 -16.51 -3.58 -10.69
C LEU A 128 -15.67 -4.10 -9.52
N ARG A 129 -15.02 -5.24 -9.70
CA ARG A 129 -14.18 -5.89 -8.68
C ARG A 129 -12.71 -5.74 -9.02
N LEU A 130 -11.97 -5.03 -8.16
CA LEU A 130 -10.51 -4.96 -8.18
C LEU A 130 -9.94 -5.95 -7.16
N THR A 131 -9.10 -6.87 -7.60
CA THR A 131 -8.47 -7.89 -6.75
C THR A 131 -6.96 -7.69 -6.76
N ALA A 132 -6.33 -7.80 -5.60
CA ALA A 132 -4.88 -7.82 -5.45
C ALA A 132 -4.47 -9.16 -4.84
N VAL A 133 -3.52 -9.86 -5.46
CA VAL A 133 -2.99 -11.14 -4.99
C VAL A 133 -1.48 -11.00 -4.77
N PRO A 134 -0.96 -11.22 -3.55
CA PRO A 134 0.47 -11.26 -3.30
C PRO A 134 1.15 -12.31 -4.20
N LYS A 135 2.28 -11.95 -4.82
CA LYS A 135 3.08 -12.90 -5.63
C LYS A 135 3.97 -13.79 -4.77
N ASN A 136 4.22 -13.40 -3.53
CA ASN A 136 4.97 -14.14 -2.53
C ASN A 136 4.13 -14.23 -1.25
N SER A 137 4.30 -15.30 -0.47
CA SER A 137 3.63 -15.48 0.82
C SER A 137 4.34 -14.75 1.97
N THR A 138 5.40 -13.98 1.65
CA THR A 138 6.24 -13.29 2.63
C THR A 138 5.85 -11.82 2.79
N LEU A 139 4.99 -11.29 1.93
CA LEU A 139 4.51 -9.92 2.04
C LEU A 139 3.76 -9.71 3.36
N CYS A 140 4.14 -8.68 4.12
CA CYS A 140 3.45 -8.37 5.37
C CYS A 140 2.05 -7.80 5.11
N PHE A 141 1.12 -8.08 6.04
CA PHE A 141 -0.25 -7.59 5.96
C PHE A 141 -0.32 -6.06 5.97
N GLU A 142 0.61 -5.38 6.64
CA GLU A 142 0.68 -3.92 6.66
C GLU A 142 0.88 -3.34 5.26
N THR A 143 1.63 -4.01 4.39
CA THR A 143 1.81 -3.56 3.00
C THR A 143 0.53 -3.78 2.19
N GLU A 144 -0.16 -4.90 2.39
CA GLU A 144 -1.46 -5.17 1.76
C GLU A 144 -2.52 -4.14 2.19
N ASP A 145 -2.61 -3.90 3.51
CA ASP A 145 -3.47 -2.89 4.13
C ASP A 145 -3.19 -1.51 3.53
N THR A 146 -1.90 -1.15 3.42
CA THR A 146 -1.47 0.14 2.85
C THR A 146 -1.89 0.26 1.39
N CYS A 147 -1.68 -0.78 0.58
CA CYS A 147 -2.04 -0.78 -0.83
C CYS A 147 -3.55 -0.64 -1.02
N CYS A 148 -4.34 -1.41 -0.26
CA CYS A 148 -5.80 -1.34 -0.32
C CYS A 148 -6.31 0.07 0.05
N ALA A 149 -5.84 0.61 1.18
CA ALA A 149 -6.22 1.95 1.63
C ALA A 149 -5.76 3.06 0.67
N LEU A 150 -4.57 2.91 0.08
CA LEU A 150 -4.05 3.83 -0.93
C LEU A 150 -4.94 3.86 -2.18
N VAL A 151 -5.32 2.69 -2.70
CA VAL A 151 -6.18 2.59 -3.88
C VAL A 151 -7.52 3.28 -3.63
N VAL A 152 -8.19 2.97 -2.52
CA VAL A 152 -9.46 3.63 -2.14
C VAL A 152 -9.30 5.14 -2.01
N ARG A 153 -8.19 5.59 -1.42
CA ARG A 153 -7.90 7.02 -1.27
C ARG A 153 -7.66 7.71 -2.60
N LEU A 154 -6.92 7.10 -3.52
CA LEU A 154 -6.71 7.63 -4.87
C LEU A 154 -8.01 7.68 -5.68
N MET A 155 -8.88 6.68 -5.56
CA MET A 155 -10.19 6.73 -6.20
C MET A 155 -11.05 7.88 -5.65
N ARG A 156 -11.04 8.12 -4.33
CA ARG A 156 -11.72 9.30 -3.74
C ARG A 156 -11.11 10.63 -4.17
N MET A 157 -9.82 10.68 -4.45
CA MET A 157 -9.17 11.88 -4.99
C MET A 157 -9.56 12.12 -6.44
N ALA A 158 -9.70 11.07 -7.25
CA ALA A 158 -10.08 11.16 -8.66
C ALA A 158 -11.57 11.47 -8.85
N TYR A 159 -12.46 10.84 -8.07
CA TYR A 159 -13.91 10.88 -8.25
C TYR A 159 -14.67 11.60 -7.12
N GLN A 160 -13.97 12.47 -6.39
CA GLN A 160 -14.46 13.19 -5.21
C GLN A 160 -14.69 12.30 -3.97
N ALA A 161 -14.70 12.95 -2.80
CA ALA A 161 -14.69 12.29 -1.49
C ALA A 161 -15.93 11.42 -1.20
N GLU A 162 -16.98 11.53 -2.01
CA GLU A 162 -18.22 10.75 -1.88
C GLU A 162 -18.12 9.34 -2.45
N MET A 163 -17.07 9.02 -3.21
CA MET A 163 -16.85 7.65 -3.68
C MET A 163 -16.71 6.69 -2.49
N GLN A 164 -17.65 5.76 -2.39
CA GLN A 164 -17.66 4.68 -1.40
C GLN A 164 -17.67 3.33 -2.09
N PRO A 165 -16.65 2.47 -1.85
CA PRO A 165 -16.71 1.10 -2.32
C PRO A 165 -17.86 0.35 -1.64
N LEU A 166 -18.54 -0.52 -2.38
CA LEU A 166 -19.61 -1.38 -1.85
C LEU A 166 -19.08 -2.27 -0.72
N ARG A 167 -17.87 -2.81 -0.90
CA ARG A 167 -17.20 -3.69 0.06
C ARG A 167 -15.68 -3.59 -0.10
N VAL A 168 -14.97 -3.80 1.01
CA VAL A 168 -13.52 -3.98 1.04
C VAL A 168 -13.23 -5.26 1.81
N GLU A 169 -12.41 -6.13 1.23
CA GLU A 169 -11.93 -7.39 1.82
C GLU A 169 -10.42 -7.31 1.96
N LEU A 170 -9.90 -7.71 3.11
CA LEU A 170 -8.47 -7.78 3.40
C LEU A 170 -8.11 -9.23 3.74
N HIS A 171 -6.93 -9.69 3.32
CA HIS A 171 -6.44 -11.03 3.69
C HIS A 171 -6.11 -11.14 5.18
N ARG A 172 -5.77 -10.02 5.81
CA ARG A 172 -5.41 -9.97 7.22
C ARG A 172 -6.60 -10.42 8.09
N PRO A 173 -6.39 -11.37 9.03
CA PRO A 173 -7.41 -11.67 10.03
C PRO A 173 -7.62 -10.45 10.93
N MET A 174 -8.85 -10.24 11.41
CA MET A 174 -9.16 -9.09 12.26
C MET A 174 -8.25 -9.09 13.51
N PRO A 175 -7.44 -8.03 13.73
CA PRO A 175 -6.61 -7.93 14.92
C PRO A 175 -7.44 -7.99 16.20
N ALA A 176 -7.01 -8.82 17.17
CA ALA A 176 -7.77 -9.08 18.39
C ALA A 176 -7.91 -7.85 19.32
N THR A 177 -7.03 -6.85 19.17
CA THR A 177 -6.83 -5.76 20.14
C THR A 177 -7.58 -4.47 19.83
N VAL A 178 -8.31 -4.38 18.71
CA VAL A 178 -8.96 -3.12 18.32
C VAL A 178 -10.38 -3.37 17.81
N ARG A 179 -11.38 -2.72 18.44
CA ARG A 179 -12.74 -2.69 17.92
C ARG A 179 -12.79 -1.76 16.71
N CYS A 180 -13.19 -2.29 15.54
CA CYS A 180 -13.67 -1.45 14.45
C CYS A 180 -14.81 -0.56 14.97
N LYS A 181 -14.66 0.76 14.84
CA LYS A 181 -15.76 1.68 15.13
C LYS A 181 -16.86 1.38 14.10
N PRO A 182 -18.10 1.06 14.51
CA PRO A 182 -19.16 0.78 13.55
C PRO A 182 -19.34 1.98 12.62
N ARG A 183 -19.61 1.70 11.34
CA ARG A 183 -19.87 2.72 10.32
C ARG A 183 -21.12 3.49 10.75
N THR A 184 -20.96 4.70 11.27
CA THR A 184 -22.07 5.63 11.50
C THR A 184 -22.47 6.22 10.15
N GLY A 185 -23.31 5.50 9.41
CA GLY A 185 -24.05 6.00 8.26
C GLY A 185 -25.51 5.55 8.41
N PRO A 186 -26.49 6.29 7.88
CA PRO A 186 -27.89 6.01 8.12
C PRO A 186 -28.22 4.59 7.65
N ALA A 187 -28.89 3.82 8.51
CA ALA A 187 -29.53 2.60 8.11
C ALA A 187 -30.68 2.97 7.17
N GLN A 188 -30.61 2.45 5.94
CA GLN A 188 -31.66 2.34 4.91
C GLN A 188 -32.58 3.57 4.74
#